data_AF-A0A957C3I2-F1
#
_entry.id   AF-A0A957C3I2-F1
#
_cell.length_a   1.000
_cell.length_b   1.000
_cell.length_c   1.000
_cell.angle_alpha   90.00
_cell.angle_beta   90.00
_cell.angle_gamma   90.00
#
_symmetry.space_group_name_H-M   'P 1'
#
loop_
_entity.id
_entity.type
_entity.pdbx_description
1 polymer ?
#
loop_
_entity_poly.entity_id
_entity_poly.type
_entity_poly.pdbx_seq_one_letter_code
_entity_poly.pdbx_strand_id
1 'polypeptide(L)'
;LDSRFWPVLYADFWGDYWRYWWEALGREPAARAYYLGGVGVLPMMQGRGVGRWLMQQADAVTVANGCKAIRFDAVSFNQPLLRFYDSLGYERRREFSTESGKGMICYERTFSP
;
A
#
# COMPACT_ATOMS: atom_id res chain seq x y z
N LEU A 1 18.58 21.72 2.95
CA LEU A 1 18.12 20.32 2.78
C LEU A 1 16.63 20.38 2.56
N ASP A 2 16.22 20.11 1.33
CA ASP A 2 14.89 20.40 0.81
C ASP A 2 13.84 19.43 1.40
N SER A 3 12.93 19.98 2.22
CA SER A 3 11.85 19.29 2.93
C SER A 3 10.59 19.04 2.07
N ARG A 4 10.67 19.22 0.74
CA ARG A 4 9.51 19.10 -0.17
C ARG A 4 9.17 17.69 -0.62
N PHE A 5 9.78 16.65 -0.04
CA PHE A 5 9.52 15.27 -0.48
C PHE A 5 8.69 14.42 0.48
N TRP A 6 8.42 14.79 1.74
CA TRP A 6 7.57 13.95 2.60
C TRP A 6 6.93 14.69 3.79
N PRO A 7 5.64 15.09 3.66
CA PRO A 7 4.77 15.22 4.81
C PRO A 7 3.52 14.39 4.57
N VAL A 8 3.62 13.06 4.63
CA VAL A 8 2.45 12.26 5.01
C VAL A 8 2.46 12.24 6.53
N LEU A 9 1.66 13.14 7.12
CA LEU A 9 1.17 13.04 8.49
C LEU A 9 0.79 11.59 8.77
N TYR A 10 1.39 11.02 9.82
CA TYR A 10 0.98 9.91 10.70
C TYR A 10 2.20 9.10 11.13
N ALA A 11 3.01 9.70 12.01
CA ALA A 11 4.09 9.00 12.70
C ALA A 11 3.61 8.18 13.92
N ASP A 12 2.31 8.18 14.24
CA ASP A 12 1.87 7.79 15.59
C ASP A 12 1.18 6.42 15.71
N PHE A 13 1.13 5.58 14.67
CA PHE A 13 0.52 4.23 14.82
C PHE A 13 1.27 3.06 14.17
N TRP A 14 2.29 3.30 13.32
CA TRP A 14 2.89 2.23 12.51
C TRP A 14 4.41 2.46 12.31
N GLY A 15 5.21 2.31 13.38
CA GLY A 15 6.68 2.12 13.46
C GLY A 15 7.62 2.54 12.30
N ASP A 16 8.75 1.84 12.17
CA ASP A 16 9.82 2.09 11.18
C ASP A 16 9.49 1.57 9.76
N TYR A 17 8.20 1.56 9.37
CA TYR A 17 7.75 0.90 8.12
C TYR A 17 8.37 1.50 6.85
N TRP A 18 8.76 2.77 6.92
CA TRP A 18 9.49 3.47 5.87
C TRP A 18 10.79 2.75 5.47
N ARG A 19 11.47 2.06 6.40
CA ARG A 19 12.70 1.30 6.11
C ARG A 19 12.43 0.10 5.22
N TYR A 20 11.32 -0.59 5.43
CA TYR A 20 10.97 -1.75 4.61
C TYR A 20 10.65 -1.33 3.18
N TRP A 21 9.99 -0.18 3.01
CA TRP A 21 9.74 0.42 1.70
C TRP A 21 11.01 0.94 1.03
N TRP A 22 11.94 1.51 1.81
CA TRP A 22 13.27 1.89 1.31
C TRP A 22 14.02 0.69 0.71
N GLU A 23 14.05 -0.42 1.44
CA GLU A 23 14.67 -1.66 0.99
C GLU A 23 13.90 -2.33 -0.16
N ALA A 24 12.57 -2.24 -0.17
CA ALA A 24 11.72 -2.82 -1.23
C ALA A 24 11.82 -2.07 -2.58
N LEU A 25 12.07 -0.76 -2.55
CA LEU A 25 12.20 0.08 -3.75
C LEU A 25 13.64 0.22 -4.23
N GLY A 26 14.62 -0.14 -3.39
CA GLY A 26 16.02 0.11 -3.67
C GLY A 26 16.38 1.59 -3.61
N ARG A 27 17.48 1.99 -4.27
CA ARG A 27 18.03 3.35 -4.18
C ARG A 27 17.30 4.41 -5.01
N GLU A 28 16.25 4.05 -5.75
CA GLU A 28 15.53 4.99 -6.63
C GLU A 28 14.00 4.81 -6.54
N PRO A 29 13.33 5.37 -5.53
CA PRO A 29 11.88 5.45 -5.49
C PRO A 29 11.37 6.59 -6.39
N ALA A 30 11.86 6.68 -7.63
CA ALA A 30 11.70 7.85 -8.51
C ALA A 30 10.23 8.21 -8.85
N ALA A 31 9.29 7.30 -8.59
CA ALA A 31 7.86 7.51 -8.72
C ALA A 31 7.25 8.12 -7.44
N ARG A 32 6.71 9.35 -7.55
CA ARG A 32 5.79 9.92 -6.56
C ARG A 32 4.61 8.96 -6.37
N ALA A 33 4.33 8.55 -5.14
CA ALA A 33 3.34 7.54 -4.83
C ALA A 33 2.40 7.98 -3.71
N TYR A 34 1.17 7.46 -3.71
CA TYR A 34 0.33 7.46 -2.51
C TYR A 34 0.61 6.25 -1.65
N TYR A 35 0.49 6.44 -0.34
CA TYR A 35 0.46 5.35 0.62
C TYR A 35 -0.97 5.21 1.16
N LEU A 36 -1.57 4.04 0.98
CA LEU A 36 -2.93 3.72 1.42
C LEU A 36 -2.88 2.97 2.74
N GLY A 37 -3.59 3.47 3.75
CA GLY A 37 -3.72 2.83 5.05
C GLY A 37 -5.19 2.69 5.47
N GLY A 38 -5.47 1.74 6.36
CA GLY A 38 -6.74 1.70 7.09
C GLY A 38 -7.97 1.30 6.27
N VAL A 39 -7.83 0.41 5.28
CA VAL A 39 -8.98 -0.08 4.49
C VAL A 39 -9.58 -1.32 5.15
N GLY A 40 -10.89 -1.28 5.40
CA GLY A 40 -11.66 -2.42 5.91
C GLY A 40 -13.09 -2.38 5.39
N VAL A 41 -13.67 -3.57 5.17
CA VAL A 41 -15.09 -3.73 4.81
C VAL A 41 -15.77 -4.52 5.92
N LEU A 42 -16.88 -3.99 6.44
CA LEU A 42 -17.69 -4.66 7.44
C LEU A 42 -18.06 -6.08 6.99
N PRO A 43 -18.00 -7.12 7.86
CA PRO A 43 -18.24 -8.50 7.47
C PRO A 43 -19.53 -8.73 6.66
N MET A 44 -20.64 -8.09 7.07
CA MET A 44 -21.95 -8.19 6.39
C MET A 44 -21.99 -7.60 4.97
N MET A 45 -20.99 -6.78 4.62
CA MET A 45 -20.86 -6.10 3.33
C MET A 45 -19.79 -6.74 2.43
N GLN A 46 -19.07 -7.76 2.91
CA GLN A 46 -18.08 -8.49 2.12
C GLN A 46 -18.74 -9.35 1.05
N GLY A 47 -17.98 -9.73 0.01
CA GLY A 47 -18.49 -10.50 -1.13
C GLY A 47 -19.39 -9.71 -2.10
N ARG A 48 -19.65 -8.42 -1.83
CA ARG A 48 -20.51 -7.54 -2.65
C ARG A 48 -19.75 -6.59 -3.58
N GLY A 49 -18.44 -6.78 -3.74
CA GLY A 49 -17.60 -5.91 -4.56
C GLY A 49 -17.15 -4.59 -3.91
N VAL A 50 -17.56 -4.29 -2.67
CA VAL A 50 -17.20 -3.04 -1.96
C VAL A 50 -15.69 -2.83 -1.86
N GLY A 51 -14.94 -3.87 -1.49
CA GLY A 51 -13.48 -3.78 -1.41
C GLY A 51 -12.84 -3.44 -2.76
N ARG A 52 -13.31 -4.07 -3.85
CA ARG A 52 -12.84 -3.78 -5.22
C ARG A 52 -13.12 -2.32 -5.57
N TRP A 53 -14.32 -1.84 -5.27
CA TRP A 53 -14.70 -0.45 -5.51
C TRP A 53 -13.79 0.52 -4.73
N LEU A 54 -13.53 0.27 -3.44
CA LEU A 54 -12.63 1.09 -2.62
C LEU A 54 -11.22 1.18 -3.22
N MET A 55 -10.64 0.04 -3.61
CA MET A 55 -9.30 0.02 -4.21
C MET A 55 -9.26 0.74 -5.56
N GLN A 56 -10.30 0.59 -6.40
CA GLN A 56 -10.43 1.34 -7.65
C GLN A 56 -10.54 2.85 -7.44
N GLN A 57 -11.24 3.30 -6.38
CA GLN A 57 -11.27 4.72 -6.03
C GLN A 57 -9.88 5.21 -5.57
N ALA A 58 -9.15 4.40 -4.80
CA ALA A 58 -7.79 4.74 -4.39
C ALA A 58 -6.83 4.86 -5.58
N ASP A 59 -6.95 3.96 -6.57
CA ASP A 59 -6.20 4.04 -7.82
C ASP A 59 -6.57 5.31 -8.61
N ALA A 60 -7.86 5.62 -8.73
CA ALA A 60 -8.34 6.81 -9.44
C ALA A 60 -7.83 8.11 -8.78
N VAL A 61 -7.89 8.20 -7.45
CA VAL A 61 -7.32 9.32 -6.69
C VAL A 61 -5.81 9.40 -6.92
N THR A 62 -5.12 8.28 -7.02
CA THR A 62 -3.68 8.26 -7.27
C THR A 62 -3.32 8.86 -8.62
N VAL A 63 -3.99 8.41 -9.68
CA VAL A 63 -3.78 8.93 -11.04
C VAL A 63 -4.17 10.41 -11.13
N ALA A 64 -5.32 10.80 -10.55
CA ALA A 64 -5.82 12.18 -10.60
C ALA A 64 -4.86 13.20 -9.96
N ASN A 65 -4.04 12.78 -9.00
CA ASN A 65 -3.04 13.64 -8.34
C ASN A 65 -1.64 13.56 -8.98
N GLY A 66 -1.52 12.91 -10.15
CA GLY A 66 -0.25 12.75 -10.86
C GLY A 66 0.76 11.85 -10.15
N CYS A 67 0.30 10.99 -9.24
CA CYS A 67 1.14 9.96 -8.64
C CYS A 67 1.27 8.78 -9.61
N LYS A 68 2.48 8.24 -9.73
CA LYS A 68 2.82 7.13 -10.62
C LYS A 68 2.65 5.76 -9.96
N ALA A 69 2.39 5.74 -8.66
CA ALA A 69 2.17 4.49 -7.93
C ALA A 69 1.27 4.69 -6.70
N ILE A 70 0.67 3.59 -6.26
CA ILE A 70 0.03 3.45 -4.96
C ILE A 70 0.69 2.30 -4.20
N ARG A 71 0.88 2.47 -2.90
CA ARG A 71 1.61 1.55 -2.01
C ARG A 71 0.81 1.30 -0.73
N PHE A 72 0.90 0.11 -0.17
CA PHE A 72 0.32 -0.21 1.14
C PHE A 72 0.94 -1.50 1.70
N ASP A 73 0.75 -1.73 3.00
CA ASP A 73 1.17 -2.97 3.65
C ASP A 73 -0.03 -3.85 4.03
N ALA A 74 0.09 -5.15 3.81
CA ALA A 74 -0.94 -6.14 4.13
C ALA A 74 -0.38 -7.26 5.02
N VAL A 75 -1.22 -7.86 5.86
CA VAL A 75 -0.78 -8.97 6.73
C VAL A 75 -0.50 -10.24 5.92
N SER A 76 0.65 -10.88 6.12
CA SER A 76 1.08 -11.99 5.25
C SER A 76 0.30 -13.30 5.46
N PHE A 77 -0.33 -13.46 6.62
CA PHE A 77 -1.09 -14.69 6.95
C PHE A 77 -2.51 -14.73 6.36
N ASN A 78 -3.05 -13.62 5.84
CA ASN A 78 -4.41 -13.58 5.30
C ASN A 78 -4.44 -13.89 3.80
N GLN A 79 -4.31 -15.17 3.45
CA GLN A 79 -4.25 -15.62 2.06
C GLN A 79 -5.44 -15.18 1.18
N PRO A 80 -6.71 -15.17 1.65
CA PRO A 80 -7.82 -14.59 0.90
C PRO A 80 -7.62 -13.11 0.55
N LEU A 81 -7.11 -12.31 1.50
CA LEU A 81 -6.81 -10.90 1.29
C LEU A 81 -5.66 -10.70 0.28
N LEU A 82 -4.61 -11.52 0.36
CA LEU A 82 -3.51 -11.45 -0.60
C LEU A 82 -3.98 -11.75 -2.03
N ARG A 83 -4.73 -12.85 -2.21
CA ARG A 83 -5.33 -13.19 -3.52
C ARG A 83 -6.25 -12.10 -4.04
N PHE A 84 -6.98 -11.42 -3.15
CA PHE A 84 -7.80 -10.27 -3.51
C PHE A 84 -6.93 -9.14 -4.09
N TYR A 85 -5.85 -8.74 -3.44
CA TYR A 85 -4.94 -7.70 -3.96
C TYR A 85 -4.25 -8.13 -5.25
N ASP A 86 -3.73 -9.37 -5.33
CA ASP A 86 -3.11 -9.89 -6.56
C ASP A 86 -4.11 -9.82 -7.73
N SER A 87 -5.38 -10.17 -7.51
CA SER A 87 -6.44 -10.14 -8.54
C SER A 87 -6.80 -8.73 -9.03
N LEU A 88 -6.39 -7.69 -8.31
CA LEU A 88 -6.57 -6.29 -8.71
C LEU A 88 -5.35 -5.73 -9.46
N GLY A 89 -4.29 -6.51 -9.60
CA GLY A 89 -3.06 -6.09 -10.27
C GLY A 89 -2.08 -5.34 -9.37
N TYR A 90 -2.19 -5.50 -8.04
CA TYR A 90 -1.13 -5.07 -7.13
C TYR A 90 -0.03 -6.12 -7.08
N GLU A 91 1.22 -5.67 -7.10
CA GLU A 91 2.41 -6.49 -7.04
C GLU A 91 2.97 -6.53 -5.62
N ARG A 92 3.39 -7.72 -5.18
CA ARG A 92 4.12 -7.90 -3.93
C ARG A 92 5.57 -7.46 -4.13
N ARG A 93 6.01 -6.45 -3.38
CA ARG A 93 7.38 -5.91 -3.46
C ARG A 93 8.31 -6.57 -2.46
N ARG A 94 7.82 -6.84 -1.25
CA ARG A 94 8.63 -7.38 -0.16
C ARG A 94 7.76 -7.97 0.94
N GLU A 95 8.23 -9.05 1.57
CA GLU A 95 7.74 -9.51 2.87
C GLU A 95 8.71 -9.10 3.98
N PHE A 96 8.17 -8.70 5.13
CA PHE A 96 8.94 -8.31 6.32
C PHE A 96 8.19 -8.65 7.60
N SER A 97 8.92 -8.73 8.71
CA SER A 97 8.34 -8.86 10.04
C SER A 97 8.46 -7.53 10.78
N THR A 98 7.36 -7.10 11.39
CA THR A 98 7.37 -5.97 12.34
C THR A 98 8.14 -6.34 13.60
N GLU A 99 8.46 -5.35 14.44
CA GLU A 99 9.07 -5.55 15.76
C GLU A 99 8.26 -6.51 16.65
N SER A 100 6.93 -6.52 16.50
CA SER A 100 6.03 -7.43 17.21
C SER A 100 6.02 -8.88 16.67
N GLY A 101 6.84 -9.18 15.66
CA GLY A 101 6.89 -10.48 14.99
C GLY A 101 5.77 -10.72 13.97
N LYS A 102 4.86 -9.75 13.78
CA LYS A 102 3.79 -9.85 12.78
C LYS A 102 4.36 -9.76 11.35
N GLY A 103 4.06 -10.76 10.53
CA GLY A 103 4.43 -10.79 9.11
C GLY A 103 3.55 -9.88 8.25
N MET A 104 4.20 -9.11 7.37
CA MET A 104 3.62 -8.08 6.52
C MET A 104 4.18 -8.16 5.10
N ILE A 105 3.42 -7.70 4.12
CA ILE A 105 3.81 -7.63 2.71
C ILE A 105 3.60 -6.20 2.20
N CYS A 106 4.63 -5.61 1.62
CA CYS A 106 4.56 -4.38 0.84
C CYS A 106 3.91 -4.66 -0.53
N TYR A 107 2.82 -3.98 -0.85
CA TYR A 107 2.14 -4.02 -2.15
C TYR A 107 2.28 -2.71 -2.89
N GLU A 108 2.55 -2.78 -4.20
CA GLU A 108 2.61 -1.63 -5.08
C GLU A 108 1.78 -1.88 -6.34
N ARG A 109 1.15 -0.82 -6.86
CA ARG A 109 0.71 -0.80 -8.25
C ARG A 109 1.23 0.47 -8.89
N THR A 110 1.80 0.34 -10.08
CA THR A 110 2.28 1.46 -10.89
C THR A 110 1.24 1.82 -11.94
N PHE A 111 1.22 3.10 -12.32
CA PHE A 111 0.37 3.65 -13.36
C PHE A 111 1.27 4.27 -14.41
N SER A 112 1.14 3.79 -15.65
CA SER A 112 1.74 4.45 -16.81
C SER A 112 1.02 5.79 -17.06
N PRO A 113 1.74 6.84 -17.48
CA PRO A 113 1.12 8.08 -17.94
C PRO A 113 0.25 7.87 -19.19
#